data_AF-A0A699T7K8-F1
#
_entry.id   AF-A0A699T7K8-F1
#
_cell.length_a   1.000
_cell.length_b   1.000
_cell.length_c   1.000
_cell.angle_alpha   90.00
_cell.angle_beta   90.00
_cell.angle_gamma   90.00
#
_symmetry.space_group_name_H-M   'P 1'
#
loop_
_entity.id
_entity.type
_entity.pdbx_description
1 polymer ?
#
loop_
_entity_poly.entity_id
_entity_poly.type
_entity_poly.pdbx_seq_one_letter_code
_entity_poly.pdbx_strand_id
1 'polypeptide(L)'
;MWSDQEKKIQKIDRLTRSLLIQGLLNDIYSLIDSNKTAKDLWDALARHMLGFEYGEQDRKVAVLYEYEMFKATAGELLLDVYIRYLQVINDLKKCGYSKDN
;
A
#
# COMPACT_ATOMS: atom_id res chain seq x y z
N MET A 1 14.24 34.33 2.06
CA MET A 1 14.56 33.30 3.08
C MET A 1 13.40 32.32 3.08
N TRP A 2 13.62 31.03 2.81
CA TRP A 2 12.51 30.06 2.77
C TRP A 2 11.84 29.91 4.14
N SER A 3 10.52 29.75 4.11
CA SER A 3 9.69 29.47 5.27
C SER A 3 9.99 28.07 5.82
N ASP A 4 9.67 27.88 7.10
CA ASP A 4 9.88 26.58 7.76
C ASP A 4 8.97 25.48 7.19
N GLN A 5 7.84 25.84 6.57
CA GLN A 5 6.98 24.91 5.82
C GLN A 5 7.66 24.41 4.54
N GLU A 6 8.25 25.28 3.74
CA GLU A 6 8.94 24.89 2.49
C GLU A 6 10.13 23.96 2.77
N LYS A 7 10.87 24.20 3.85
CA LYS A 7 11.98 23.32 4.28
C LYS A 7 11.49 21.95 4.74
N LYS A 8 10.33 21.87 5.43
CA LYS A 8 9.72 20.59 5.81
C LYS A 8 9.25 19.80 4.61
N ILE A 9 8.57 20.45 3.66
CA ILE A 9 8.10 19.83 2.41
C ILE A 9 9.29 19.28 1.62
N GLN A 10 10.38 20.04 1.50
CA GLN A 10 11.57 19.57 0.79
C GLN A 10 12.27 18.39 1.49
N LYS A 11 12.27 18.34 2.83
CA LYS A 11 12.78 17.18 3.58
C LYS A 11 11.93 15.94 3.36
N ILE A 12 10.60 16.09 3.39
CA ILE A 12 9.66 15.00 3.13
C ILE A 12 9.84 14.51 1.69
N ASP A 13 9.89 15.40 0.71
CA ASP A 13 10.12 15.03 -0.69
C ASP A 13 11.44 14.28 -0.89
N ARG A 14 12.53 14.73 -0.25
CA ARG A 14 13.81 14.02 -0.27
C ARG A 14 13.73 12.64 0.39
N LEU A 15 13.05 12.52 1.53
CA LEU A 15 12.84 11.25 2.22
C LEU A 15 12.00 10.29 1.39
N THR A 16 10.88 10.76 0.84
CA THR A 16 10.01 9.98 -0.03
C THR A 16 10.74 9.54 -1.29
N ARG A 17 11.52 10.41 -1.93
CA ARG A 17 12.34 10.05 -3.09
C ARG A 17 13.42 9.05 -2.71
N SER A 18 14.06 9.20 -1.55
CA SER A 18 15.06 8.23 -1.03
C SER A 18 14.44 6.87 -0.74
N LEU A 19 13.23 6.82 -0.16
CA LEU A 19 12.53 5.57 0.16
C LEU A 19 12.02 4.87 -1.10
N LEU A 20 11.48 5.63 -2.06
CA LEU A 20 11.11 5.12 -3.38
C LEU A 20 12.34 4.57 -4.11
N ILE A 21 13.47 5.29 -4.05
CA ILE A 21 14.74 4.82 -4.61
C ILE A 21 15.20 3.54 -3.91
N GLN A 22 15.26 3.49 -2.58
CA GLN A 22 15.75 2.29 -1.88
C GLN A 22 14.85 1.06 -2.09
N GLY A 23 13.52 1.23 -2.07
CA GLY A 23 12.60 0.11 -2.28
C GLY A 23 12.61 -0.37 -3.73
N LEU A 24 12.44 0.54 -4.69
CA LEU A 24 12.33 0.17 -6.10
C LEU A 24 13.69 -0.13 -6.73
N LEU A 25 14.71 0.71 -6.52
CA LEU A 25 16.00 0.48 -7.18
C LEU A 25 16.71 -0.78 -6.68
N ASN A 26 16.64 -1.16 -5.41
CA ASN A 26 17.32 -2.39 -4.96
C ASN A 26 16.74 -3.65 -5.61
N ASP A 27 15.40 -3.73 -5.66
CA ASP A 27 14.71 -4.85 -6.31
C ASP A 27 14.92 -4.80 -7.84
N ILE A 28 14.89 -3.60 -8.44
CA ILE A 28 15.16 -3.39 -9.87
C ILE A 28 16.63 -3.70 -10.22
N TYR A 29 17.61 -3.37 -9.37
CA TYR A 29 19.03 -3.71 -9.58
C TYR A 29 19.25 -5.22 -9.56
N SER A 30 18.60 -5.93 -8.62
CA SER A 30 18.63 -7.40 -8.58
C SER A 30 17.96 -8.02 -9.81
N LEU A 31 16.87 -7.42 -10.29
CA LEU A 31 16.21 -7.76 -11.56
C LEU A 31 17.13 -7.52 -12.77
N ILE A 32 17.88 -6.43 -12.81
CA ILE A 32 18.82 -6.13 -13.90
C ILE A 32 19.99 -7.12 -13.90
N ASP A 33 20.58 -7.41 -12.74
CA ASP A 33 21.74 -8.31 -12.60
C ASP A 33 21.41 -9.76 -12.97
N SER A 34 20.17 -10.19 -12.67
CA SER A 34 19.73 -11.58 -12.91
C SER A 34 19.27 -11.86 -14.35
N ASN A 35 19.01 -10.84 -15.17
CA ASN A 35 18.45 -10.99 -16.52
C ASN A 35 19.48 -10.70 -17.61
N LYS A 36 19.63 -11.61 -18.57
CA LYS A 36 20.70 -11.57 -19.59
C LYS A 36 20.39 -10.72 -20.81
N THR A 37 19.11 -10.48 -21.08
CA THR A 37 18.67 -9.69 -22.24
C THR A 37 17.70 -8.60 -21.81
N ALA A 38 17.64 -7.52 -22.60
CA ALA A 38 16.68 -6.43 -22.38
C ALA A 38 15.22 -6.94 -22.40
N LYS A 39 14.94 -7.99 -23.19
CA LYS A 39 13.63 -8.64 -23.23
C LYS A 39 13.32 -9.34 -21.91
N ASP A 40 14.24 -10.15 -21.39
CA ASP A 40 14.04 -10.87 -20.13
C ASP A 40 13.80 -9.89 -18.97
N LEU A 41 14.54 -8.78 -18.95
CA LEU A 41 14.36 -7.70 -17.98
C LEU A 41 12.96 -7.06 -18.08
N TRP A 42 12.51 -6.74 -19.30
CA TRP A 42 11.17 -6.17 -19.50
C TRP A 42 10.07 -7.14 -19.07
N ASP A 43 10.18 -8.42 -19.42
CA ASP A 43 9.22 -9.45 -19.02
C ASP A 43 9.23 -9.68 -17.50
N ALA A 44 10.39 -9.59 -16.85
CA ALA A 44 10.51 -9.71 -15.40
C ALA A 44 9.94 -8.49 -14.65
N LEU A 45 10.16 -7.27 -15.15
CA LEU A 45 9.54 -6.05 -14.63
C LEU A 45 8.02 -6.08 -14.78
N ALA A 46 7.50 -6.46 -15.95
CA ALA A 46 6.07 -6.57 -16.19
C ALA A 46 5.42 -7.58 -15.23
N ARG A 47 6.04 -8.75 -15.02
CA ARG A 47 5.58 -9.74 -14.03
C ARG A 47 5.62 -9.22 -12.60
N HIS A 48 6.66 -8.49 -12.22
CA HIS A 48 6.79 -7.91 -10.88
C HIS A 48 5.71 -6.86 -10.62
N MET A 49 5.44 -5.97 -11.59
CA MET A 49 4.37 -4.97 -11.51
C MET A 49 2.99 -5.62 -11.48
N LEU A 50 2.76 -6.64 -12.32
CA LEU A 50 1.52 -7.44 -12.27
C LEU A 50 1.35 -8.13 -10.91
N GLY A 51 2.43 -8.69 -10.34
CA GLY A 51 2.41 -9.30 -9.01
C GLY A 51 2.02 -8.29 -7.90
N PHE A 52 2.50 -7.05 -8.01
CA PHE A 52 2.10 -5.96 -7.11
C PHE A 52 0.60 -5.65 -7.26
N GLU A 53 0.09 -5.56 -8.50
CA GLU A 53 -1.33 -5.32 -8.78
C GLU A 53 -2.23 -6.44 -8.25
N TYR A 54 -1.86 -7.71 -8.46
CA TYR A 54 -2.57 -8.86 -7.89
C TYR A 54 -2.57 -8.81 -6.35
N GLY A 55 -1.42 -8.52 -5.73
CA GLY A 55 -1.33 -8.37 -4.28
C GLY A 55 -2.19 -7.22 -3.74
N GLU A 56 -2.31 -6.11 -4.47
CA GLU A 56 -3.21 -5.02 -4.13
C GLU A 56 -4.69 -5.43 -4.27
N GLN A 57 -5.06 -6.16 -5.33
CA GLN A 57 -6.41 -6.67 -5.52
C GLN A 57 -6.78 -7.67 -4.42
N ASP A 58 -5.91 -8.63 -4.11
CA ASP A 58 -6.12 -9.60 -3.03
C ASP A 58 -6.30 -8.90 -1.68
N ARG A 59 -5.50 -7.86 -1.40
CA ARG A 59 -5.67 -7.04 -0.20
C ARG A 59 -7.03 -6.34 -0.17
N LYS A 60 -7.49 -5.77 -1.30
CA LYS A 60 -8.82 -5.15 -1.39
C LYS A 60 -9.94 -6.16 -1.13
N VAL A 61 -9.84 -7.36 -1.72
CA VAL A 61 -10.82 -8.44 -1.54
C VAL A 61 -10.86 -8.90 -0.07
N ALA A 62 -9.69 -9.09 0.57
CA ALA A 62 -9.61 -9.51 1.96
C ALA A 62 -10.26 -8.49 2.91
N VAL A 63 -9.96 -7.21 2.73
CA VAL A 63 -10.52 -6.12 3.55
C VAL A 63 -12.04 -5.99 3.33
N LEU A 64 -12.51 -6.14 2.09
CA LEU A 64 -13.95 -6.13 1.78
C LEU A 64 -14.67 -7.31 2.45
N TYR A 65 -14.09 -8.51 2.38
CA TYR A 65 -14.63 -9.69 3.03
C TYR A 65 -14.71 -9.52 4.55
N GLU A 66 -13.68 -8.94 5.18
CA GLU A 66 -13.66 -8.65 6.62
C GLU A 66 -14.78 -7.68 7.01
N TYR A 67 -15.05 -6.67 6.17
CA TYR A 67 -16.16 -5.75 6.38
C TYR A 67 -17.53 -6.42 6.22
N GLU A 68 -17.74 -7.20 5.14
CA GLU A 68 -19.00 -7.90 4.89
C GLU A 68 -19.32 -8.92 5.99
N MET A 69 -18.30 -9.59 6.51
CA MET A 69 -18.41 -10.56 7.59
C MET A 69 -18.38 -9.94 8.98
N PHE A 70 -18.26 -8.61 9.09
CA PHE A 70 -18.14 -7.93 10.36
C PHE A 70 -19.40 -8.10 11.20
N LYS A 71 -19.23 -8.69 12.37
CA LYS A 71 -20.28 -8.79 13.39
C LYS A 71 -19.67 -8.69 14.79
N ALA A 72 -20.46 -8.16 15.72
CA ALA A 72 -20.12 -8.24 17.13
C ALA A 72 -20.17 -9.71 17.58
N THR A 73 -19.26 -10.09 18.47
CA THR A 73 -19.29 -11.40 19.10
C THR A 73 -20.05 -11.34 20.43
N ALA A 74 -20.69 -12.45 20.82
CA ALA A 74 -21.46 -12.48 22.07
C ALA A 74 -20.51 -12.29 23.26
N GLY A 75 -20.84 -11.35 24.16
CA GLY A 75 -20.02 -11.02 25.33
C GLY A 75 -18.90 -10.02 25.05
N GLU A 76 -18.78 -9.52 23.82
CA GLU A 76 -17.82 -8.47 23.48
C GLU A 76 -18.27 -7.10 23.98
N LEU A 77 -17.34 -6.29 24.51
CA LEU A 77 -17.66 -4.94 24.94
C LEU A 77 -17.95 -4.04 23.74
N LEU A 78 -18.93 -3.17 23.89
CA LEU A 78 -19.32 -2.22 22.83
C LEU A 78 -18.14 -1.36 22.35
N LEU A 79 -17.26 -0.96 23.26
CA LEU A 79 -16.07 -0.17 22.93
C LEU A 79 -15.09 -0.97 22.04
N ASP A 80 -14.91 -2.25 22.31
CA ASP A 80 -14.02 -3.12 21.53
C ASP A 80 -14.57 -3.34 20.11
N VAL A 81 -15.89 -3.57 20.01
CA VAL A 81 -16.59 -3.65 18.71
C VAL A 81 -16.40 -2.35 17.92
N TYR A 82 -16.54 -1.20 18.58
CA TYR A 82 -16.38 0.11 17.93
C TYR A 82 -14.95 0.33 17.42
N ILE A 83 -13.93 -0.03 18.21
CA ILE A 83 -12.53 0.09 17.80
C ILE A 83 -12.24 -0.80 16.58
N ARG A 84 -12.66 -2.06 16.59
CA ARG A 84 -12.48 -2.96 15.44
C ARG A 84 -13.20 -2.46 14.20
N TYR A 85 -14.42 -1.95 14.35
CA TYR A 85 -15.17 -1.37 13.25
C TYR A 85 -14.40 -0.20 12.62
N LEU A 86 -13.84 0.70 13.42
CA LEU A 86 -13.03 1.81 12.92
C LEU A 86 -11.78 1.34 12.16
N GLN A 87 -11.14 0.25 12.59
CA GLN A 87 -10.00 -0.33 11.90
C GLN A 87 -10.40 -0.82 10.50
N VAL A 88 -11.46 -1.63 10.42
CA VAL A 88 -11.98 -2.15 9.14
C VAL A 88 -12.37 -1.03 8.18
N ILE A 89 -13.06 0.02 8.68
CA ILE A 89 -13.41 1.19 7.87
C ILE A 89 -12.17 1.96 7.38
N ASN A 90 -11.15 2.11 8.22
CA ASN A 90 -9.92 2.78 7.81
C ASN A 90 -9.17 1.97 6.75
N ASP A 91 -9.17 0.65 6.85
CA ASP A 91 -8.52 -0.22 5.87
C ASP A 91 -9.27 -0.22 4.53
N LEU A 92 -10.61 -0.19 4.54
CA LEU A 92 -11.42 0.02 3.34
C LEU A 92 -11.07 1.34 2.64
N LYS A 93 -10.93 2.43 3.40
CA LYS A 93 -10.51 3.74 2.84
C LYS A 93 -9.12 3.69 2.20
N LYS A 94 -8.16 3.01 2.84
CA LYS A 94 -6.81 2.80 2.27
C LYS A 94 -6.84 1.93 1.01
N CYS A 95 -7.89 1.14 0.82
CA CYS A 95 -8.14 0.34 -0.37
C CYS A 95 -8.86 1.10 -1.49
N GLY A 96 -9.20 2.38 -1.28
CA GLY A 96 -9.86 3.24 -2.26
C GLY A 96 -11.38 3.17 -2.24
N TYR A 97 -11.98 2.50 -1.25
CA TYR A 97 -13.42 2.54 -1.05
C TYR A 97 -13.80 3.83 -0.31
N SER A 98 -14.46 4.74 -1.00
CA SER A 98 -15.14 5.89 -0.40
C SER A 98 -16.64 5.72 -0.54
N LYS A 99 -17.39 6.17 0.47
CA LYS A 99 -18.83 6.34 0.32
C LYS A 99 -19.05 7.64 -0.45
N ASP A 100 -19.67 7.56 -1.61
CA ASP A 100 -20.17 8.75 -2.31
C ASP A 100 -21.26 9.37 -1.44
N ASN A 101 -21.10 10.66 -1.11
CA ASN A 101 -22.03 11.44 -0.31
C ASN A 101 -23.12 12.05 -1.17
#